data_AF-A0A522QQU3-F1
#
_entry.id   AF-A0A522QQU3-F1
#
_cell.length_a   1.000
_cell.length_b   1.000
_cell.length_c   1.000
_cell.angle_alpha   90.00
_cell.angle_beta   90.00
_cell.angle_gamma   90.00
#
_symmetry.space_group_name_H-M   'P 1'
#
loop_
_entity.id
_entity.type
_entity.pdbx_description
1 polymer ?
#
loop_
_entity_poly.entity_id
_entity_poly.type
_entity_poly.pdbx_seq_one_letter_code
_entity_poly.pdbx_strand_id
1 'polypeptide(L)'
;MIANGINVILGISLVYVAVLDTPLFAGPAWRGAAALAALCFVVLASVARRSDYAPWHAILTTWLGGILLATVALSFLPAWPVTASTWICFWAGLLTAFLALWAALYRRSAARYRQQLAAGGLAATEST
;
A
#
# COMPACT_ATOMS: atom_id res chain seq x y z
N MET A 1 -10.07 -0.37 -7.53
CA MET A 1 -9.36 -1.52 -8.16
C MET A 1 -8.01 -1.08 -8.70
N ILE A 2 -7.96 -0.10 -9.61
CA ILE A 2 -6.71 0.37 -10.22
C ILE A 2 -5.73 0.92 -9.16
N ALA A 3 -6.18 1.79 -8.24
CA ALA A 3 -5.29 2.36 -7.22
C ALA A 3 -4.61 1.29 -6.32
N ASN A 4 -5.38 0.31 -5.83
CA ASN A 4 -4.81 -0.80 -5.06
C ASN A 4 -3.90 -1.69 -5.93
N GLY A 5 -4.27 -1.97 -7.19
CA GLY A 5 -3.40 -2.70 -8.11
C GLY A 5 -2.06 -1.99 -8.36
N ILE A 6 -2.08 -0.67 -8.53
CA ILE A 6 -0.87 0.14 -8.68
C ILE A 6 -0.04 0.11 -7.38
N ASN A 7 -0.67 0.23 -6.21
CA ASN A 7 0.03 0.11 -4.92
C ASN A 7 0.69 -1.26 -4.73
N VAL A 8 0.07 -2.34 -5.21
CA VAL A 8 0.69 -3.67 -5.23
C VAL A 8 1.95 -3.66 -6.09
N ILE A 9 1.84 -3.19 -7.34
CA ILE A 9 2.99 -3.15 -8.26
C ILE A 9 4.11 -2.30 -7.66
N LEU A 10 3.80 -1.09 -7.19
CA LEU A 10 4.78 -0.19 -6.57
C LEU A 10 5.42 -0.79 -5.31
N GLY A 11 4.65 -1.45 -4.45
CA GLY A 11 5.17 -2.12 -3.27
C GLY A 11 6.15 -3.25 -3.62
N ILE A 12 5.81 -4.06 -4.61
CA ILE A 12 6.69 -5.12 -5.12
C ILE A 12 7.94 -4.53 -5.79
N SER A 13 7.79 -3.47 -6.60
CA SER A 13 8.92 -2.78 -7.21
C SER A 13 9.88 -2.21 -6.16
N LEU A 14 9.35 -1.64 -5.08
CA LEU A 14 10.17 -1.11 -3.99
C LEU A 14 10.93 -2.23 -3.26
N VAL A 15 10.29 -3.38 -3.03
CA VAL A 15 10.94 -4.58 -2.48
C VAL A 15 12.04 -5.08 -3.40
N TYR A 16 11.75 -5.18 -4.70
CA TYR A 16 12.73 -5.60 -5.70
C TYR A 16 13.97 -4.70 -5.68
N VAL A 17 13.76 -3.38 -5.70
CA VAL A 17 14.84 -2.40 -5.65
C VAL A 17 15.61 -2.47 -4.31
N ALA A 18 14.93 -2.67 -3.19
CA ALA A 18 15.57 -2.81 -1.88
C ALA A 18 16.46 -4.06 -1.76
N VAL A 19 16.13 -5.15 -2.45
CA VAL A 19 16.84 -6.42 -2.33
C VAL A 19 17.87 -6.63 -3.43
N LEU A 20 17.50 -6.36 -4.69
CA LEU A 20 18.33 -6.68 -5.85
C LEU A 20 19.14 -5.49 -6.37
N ASP A 21 18.68 -4.26 -6.15
CA ASP A 21 19.35 -3.06 -6.67
C ASP A 21 20.26 -2.41 -5.60
N THR A 22 21.26 -3.19 -5.19
CA THR A 22 22.33 -2.72 -4.29
C THR A 22 23.08 -1.47 -4.80
N PRO A 23 23.36 -1.26 -6.10
CA PRO A 23 24.02 -0.03 -6.54
C PRO A 23 23.14 1.21 -6.38
N LEU A 24 21.80 1.11 -6.48
CA LEU A 24 20.92 2.25 -6.24
C LEU A 24 20.93 2.71 -4.77
N PHE A 25 21.04 1.78 -3.82
CA PHE A 25 21.17 2.08 -2.39
C PHE A 25 22.58 2.53 -1.96
N ALA A 26 23.59 2.30 -2.79
CA ALA A 26 24.95 2.81 -2.55
C ALA A 26 25.08 4.32 -2.80
N GLY A 27 24.17 4.93 -3.59
CA GLY A 27 24.18 6.35 -3.94
C GLY A 27 23.00 7.15 -3.35
N PRO A 28 22.95 8.47 -3.54
CA PRO A 28 21.83 9.30 -3.04
C PRO A 28 20.51 9.10 -3.79
N ALA A 29 20.52 8.36 -4.91
CA ALA A 29 19.36 8.16 -5.78
C ALA A 29 18.20 7.42 -5.10
N TRP A 30 18.47 6.51 -4.15
CA TRP A 30 17.43 5.78 -3.42
C TRP A 30 16.46 6.72 -2.69
N ARG A 31 16.93 7.89 -2.24
CA ARG A 31 16.09 8.90 -1.55
C ARG A 31 14.96 9.39 -2.45
N GLY A 32 15.26 9.64 -3.73
CA GLY A 32 14.28 10.07 -4.71
C GLY A 32 13.25 8.99 -5.02
N ALA A 33 13.72 7.75 -5.22
CA ALA A 33 12.84 6.61 -5.46
C ALA A 33 11.91 6.33 -4.27
N ALA A 34 12.45 6.34 -3.05
CA ALA A 34 11.69 6.15 -1.83
C ALA A 34 10.66 7.28 -1.60
N ALA A 35 11.04 8.54 -1.82
CA ALA A 35 10.13 9.68 -1.71
C ALA A 35 8.97 9.60 -2.71
N LEU A 36 9.27 9.26 -3.97
CA LEU A 36 8.25 9.08 -5.00
C LEU A 36 7.30 7.94 -4.65
N ALA A 37 7.83 6.78 -4.24
CA ALA A 37 7.01 5.65 -3.81
C ALA A 37 6.11 6.02 -2.63
N ALA A 38 6.63 6.76 -1.66
CA ALA A 38 5.89 7.21 -0.48
C ALA A 38 4.72 8.13 -0.86
N LEU A 39 4.97 9.11 -1.74
CA LEU A 39 3.92 10.00 -2.25
C LEU A 39 2.85 9.21 -3.01
N CYS A 40 3.26 8.29 -3.87
CA CYS A 40 2.33 7.41 -4.58
C CYS A 40 1.49 6.59 -3.59
N PHE A 41 2.08 6.00 -2.55
CA PHE A 41 1.34 5.24 -1.55
C PHE A 41 0.28 6.09 -0.85
N VAL A 42 0.62 7.31 -0.43
CA VAL A 42 -0.33 8.22 0.25
C VAL A 42 -1.46 8.66 -0.69
N VAL A 43 -1.13 9.08 -1.91
CA VAL A 43 -2.13 9.56 -2.88
C VAL A 43 -3.05 8.41 -3.30
N LEU A 44 -2.48 7.26 -3.66
CA LEU A 44 -3.26 6.10 -4.11
C LEU A 44 -4.08 5.49 -2.97
N ALA A 45 -3.57 5.46 -1.74
CA ALA A 45 -4.35 5.03 -0.57
C ALA A 45 -5.52 5.98 -0.30
N SER A 46 -5.31 7.29 -0.44
CA SER A 46 -6.38 8.29 -0.28
C SER A 46 -7.47 8.14 -1.34
N VAL A 47 -7.09 7.86 -2.59
CA VAL A 47 -8.02 7.56 -3.69
C VAL A 47 -8.74 6.22 -3.43
N ALA A 48 -8.01 5.19 -3.00
CA ALA A 48 -8.57 3.87 -2.71
C ALA A 48 -9.58 3.90 -1.56
N ARG A 49 -9.34 4.73 -0.54
CA ARG A 49 -10.21 4.92 0.64
C ARG A 49 -11.66 5.24 0.26
N ARG A 50 -11.89 6.00 -0.82
CA ARG A 50 -13.23 6.34 -1.30
C ARG A 50 -14.01 5.14 -1.83
N SER A 51 -13.30 4.07 -2.19
CA SER A 51 -13.86 2.93 -2.91
C SER A 51 -13.76 1.62 -2.14
N ASP A 52 -12.98 1.57 -1.06
CA ASP A 52 -12.70 0.35 -0.32
C ASP A 52 -13.77 0.04 0.73
N TYR A 53 -14.00 -1.26 0.93
CA TYR A 53 -15.00 -1.76 1.88
C TYR A 53 -14.61 -1.48 3.33
N ALA A 54 -13.32 -1.63 3.65
CA ALA A 54 -12.79 -1.47 4.99
C ALA A 54 -11.72 -0.36 4.99
N PRO A 55 -11.95 0.77 5.67
CA PRO A 55 -11.09 1.96 5.58
C PRO A 55 -9.72 1.77 6.24
N TRP A 56 -9.56 0.76 7.09
CA TRP A 56 -8.30 0.51 7.81
C TRP A 56 -7.13 0.19 6.88
N HIS A 57 -7.36 -0.50 5.75
CA HIS A 57 -6.30 -0.77 4.77
C HIS A 57 -5.69 0.52 4.23
N ALA A 58 -6.54 1.45 3.79
CA ALA A 58 -6.10 2.75 3.28
C ALA A 58 -5.41 3.59 4.35
N ILE A 59 -5.88 3.52 5.60
CA ILE A 59 -5.22 4.20 6.74
C ILE A 59 -3.81 3.63 6.93
N LEU A 60 -3.65 2.31 7.02
CA LEU A 60 -2.33 1.69 7.20
C LEU A 60 -1.38 1.96 6.03
N THR A 61 -1.85 1.87 4.78
CA THR A 61 -1.01 2.21 3.62
C THR A 61 -0.57 3.67 3.63
N THR A 62 -1.43 4.58 4.10
CA THR A 62 -1.07 5.99 4.29
C THR A 62 0.01 6.15 5.36
N TRP A 63 -0.12 5.46 6.49
CA TRP A 63 0.91 5.46 7.54
C TRP A 63 2.26 4.91 7.04
N LEU A 64 2.26 3.84 6.25
CA LEU A 64 3.47 3.28 5.65
C LEU A 64 4.14 4.28 4.70
N GLY A 65 3.36 5.01 3.89
CA GLY A 65 3.87 6.12 3.09
C GLY A 65 4.46 7.24 3.95
N GLY A 66 3.82 7.58 5.08
CA GLY A 66 4.35 8.54 6.05
C GLY A 66 5.68 8.10 6.67
N ILE A 67 5.80 6.82 7.06
CA ILE A 67 7.03 6.24 7.59
C ILE A 67 8.16 6.30 6.55
N LEU A 68 7.86 5.99 5.30
CA LEU A 68 8.82 6.12 4.19
C LEU A 68 9.29 7.57 3.99
N LEU A 69 8.37 8.55 4.01
CA LEU A 69 8.73 9.97 3.93
C LEU A 69 9.62 10.41 5.12
N ALA A 70 9.25 10.00 6.33
CA ALA A 70 10.04 10.28 7.52
C ALA A 70 11.45 9.66 7.42
N THR A 71 11.54 8.45 6.89
CA THR A 71 12.82 7.76 6.65
C THR A 71 13.69 8.51 5.64
N VAL A 72 13.10 9.01 4.55
CA VAL A 72 13.82 9.86 3.60
C VAL A 72 14.33 11.13 4.29
N ALA A 73 13.50 11.80 5.10
CA ALA A 73 13.91 13.00 5.83
C ALA A 73 15.05 12.73 6.83
N LEU A 74 14.96 11.63 7.59
CA LEU A 74 16.00 11.22 8.53
C LEU A 74 17.30 10.80 7.84
N SER A 75 17.23 10.36 6.59
CA SER A 75 18.42 9.95 5.82
C SER A 75 19.38 11.08 5.46
N PHE A 76 18.98 12.35 5.67
CA PHE A 76 19.86 13.50 5.55
C PHE A 76 20.76 13.68 6.78
N LEU A 77 20.53 12.94 7.86
CA LEU A 77 21.40 12.96 9.03
C LEU A 77 22.72 12.24 8.73
N PRO A 78 23.87 12.77 9.19
CA PRO A 78 25.20 12.23 8.86
C PRO A 78 25.44 10.77 9.28
N ALA A 79 24.74 10.31 10.32
CA ALA A 79 24.92 8.98 10.91
C ALA A 79 23.83 7.97 10.48
N TRP A 80 23.01 8.29 9.47
CA TRP A 80 21.91 7.41 9.08
C TRP A 80 22.42 6.14 8.37
N PRO A 81 22.16 4.93 8.90
CA PRO A 81 22.68 3.70 8.32
C PRO A 81 21.87 3.29 7.07
N VAL A 82 22.57 3.04 5.96
CA VAL A 82 21.98 2.56 4.70
C VAL A 82 21.21 1.26 4.89
N THR A 83 21.69 0.38 5.77
CA THR A 83 21.02 -0.87 6.13
C THR A 83 19.61 -0.63 6.68
N ALA A 84 19.41 0.40 7.51
CA ALA A 84 18.08 0.73 8.03
C ALA A 84 17.16 1.23 6.92
N SER A 85 17.64 2.10 6.02
CA SER A 85 16.86 2.56 4.85
C SER A 85 16.40 1.39 4.00
N THR A 86 17.29 0.43 3.75
CA THR A 86 17.03 -0.75 2.93
C THR A 86 15.92 -1.59 3.54
N TRP A 87 16.02 -1.93 4.83
CA TRP A 87 15.02 -2.71 5.53
C TRP A 87 13.68 -1.99 5.68
N ILE A 88 13.69 -0.68 5.92
CA ILE A 88 12.46 0.11 5.99
C ILE A 88 11.75 0.13 4.64
N CYS A 89 12.49 0.36 3.54
CA CYS A 89 11.91 0.32 2.19
C CYS A 89 11.36 -1.06 1.85
N PHE A 90 12.09 -2.12 2.20
CA PHE A 90 11.65 -3.50 2.05
C PHE A 90 10.34 -3.77 2.78
N TRP A 91 10.29 -3.53 4.09
CA TRP A 91 9.11 -3.81 4.90
C TRP A 91 7.92 -2.93 4.52
N ALA A 92 8.14 -1.65 4.25
CA ALA A 92 7.08 -0.74 3.84
C ALA A 92 6.50 -1.14 2.47
N GLY A 93 7.34 -1.52 1.51
CA GLY A 93 6.90 -2.03 0.21
C GLY A 93 6.11 -3.33 0.33
N LEU A 94 6.63 -4.29 1.10
CA LEU A 94 5.99 -5.59 1.31
C LEU A 94 4.62 -5.45 1.98
N LEU A 95 4.54 -4.72 3.09
CA LEU A 95 3.29 -4.50 3.82
C LEU A 95 2.28 -3.73 2.97
N THR A 96 2.73 -2.73 2.22
CA THR A 96 1.85 -1.99 1.29
C THR A 96 1.29 -2.90 0.21
N ALA A 97 2.13 -3.73 -0.42
CA ALA A 97 1.68 -4.68 -1.44
C ALA A 97 0.69 -5.69 -0.85
N PHE A 98 0.97 -6.24 0.33
CA PHE A 98 0.08 -7.17 1.00
C PHE A 98 -1.29 -6.55 1.32
N LEU A 99 -1.31 -5.37 1.94
CA LEU A 99 -2.55 -4.67 2.29
C LEU A 99 -3.36 -4.26 1.06
N ALA A 100 -2.69 -3.76 0.03
CA ALA A 100 -3.34 -3.35 -1.21
C ALA A 100 -3.92 -4.56 -1.97
N LEU A 101 -3.20 -5.70 -1.98
CA LEU A 101 -3.68 -6.94 -2.56
C LEU A 101 -4.89 -7.47 -1.79
N TRP A 102 -4.82 -7.47 -0.46
CA TRP A 102 -5.93 -7.87 0.40
C TRP A 102 -7.17 -7.02 0.13
N ALA A 103 -7.04 -5.69 0.11
CA ALA A 103 -8.12 -4.78 -0.19
C ALA A 103 -8.71 -5.01 -1.59
N ALA A 104 -7.87 -5.33 -2.57
CA ALA A 104 -8.31 -5.63 -3.93
C ALA A 104 -9.11 -6.94 -4.01
N LEU A 105 -8.68 -8.00 -3.33
CA LEU A 105 -9.32 -9.31 -3.36
C LEU A 105 -10.62 -9.34 -2.55
N TYR A 106 -10.58 -8.88 -1.30
CA TYR A 106 -11.73 -9.00 -0.37
C TYR A 106 -12.87 -8.03 -0.66
N ARG A 107 -12.62 -6.96 -1.42
CA ARG A 107 -13.71 -6.08 -1.86
C ARG A 107 -14.72 -6.79 -2.76
N ARG A 108 -14.27 -7.69 -3.65
CA ARG A 108 -15.17 -8.43 -4.55
C ARG A 108 -16.04 -9.43 -3.78
N SER A 109 -15.47 -10.16 -2.82
CA SER A 109 -16.24 -11.08 -1.98
C SER A 109 -17.25 -10.32 -1.12
N ALA A 110 -16.87 -9.20 -0.51
CA ALA A 110 -17.78 -8.36 0.27
C ALA A 110 -18.93 -7.75 -0.56
N ALA A 111 -18.68 -7.40 -1.84
CA ALA A 111 -19.72 -6.92 -2.74
C ALA A 111 -20.72 -8.02 -3.11
N ARG A 112 -20.24 -9.23 -3.43
CA ARG A 112 -21.08 -10.40 -3.72
C ARG A 112 -21.95 -10.81 -2.52
N TYR A 113 -21.35 -10.83 -1.33
CA TYR A 113 -22.08 -11.15 -0.11
C TYR A 113 -23.22 -10.16 0.18
N ARG A 114 -22.98 -8.85 -0.02
CA ARG A 114 -24.03 -7.82 0.10
C ARG A 114 -25.15 -7.99 -0.93
N GLN A 115 -24.82 -8.35 -2.17
CA GLN A 115 -25.82 -8.63 -3.20
C GLN A 115 -26.68 -9.86 -2.83
N GLN A 116 -26.06 -10.92 -2.30
CA GLN A 116 -26.77 -12.11 -1.84
C GLN A 116 -27.71 -11.81 -0.65
N LEU A 117 -27.27 -11.02 0.32
CA LEU A 117 -28.11 -10.58 1.43
C LEU A 117 -29.31 -9.74 0.97
N ALA A 118 -29.10 -8.82 0.03
CA ALA A 118 -30.18 -8.01 -0.53
C ALA A 118 -31.19 -8.87 -1.30
N ALA A 119 -30.72 -9.82 -2.12
CA ALA A 119 -31.58 -10.74 -2.86
C ALA A 119 -32.35 -11.71 -1.93
N GLY A 120 -31.70 -12.21 -0.86
CA GLY A 120 -32.35 -13.07 0.13
C GLY A 120 -33.38 -12.34 1.00
N GLY A 121 -33.15 -11.07 1.33
CA GLY A 121 -34.11 -10.23 2.06
C GLY A 121 -35.35 -9.88 1.23
N LEU A 122 -35.19 -9.69 -0.09
CA LEU A 122 -36.31 -9.49 -1.02
C LEU A 122 -37.14 -10.77 -1.17
N ALA A 123 -36.49 -11.94 -1.30
CA ALA A 123 -37.19 -13.22 -1.37
C ALA A 123 -38.00 -13.55 -0.10
N ALA A 124 -37.52 -13.14 1.09
CA ALA A 124 -38.22 -13.34 2.35
C ALA A 124 -39.43 -12.40 2.55
N THR A 125 -39.48 -11.28 1.82
CA THR A 125 -40.59 -10.30 1.90
C THR A 125 -41.68 -10.55 0.86
N GLU A 126 -41.41 -11.27 -0.22
CA GLU A 126 -42.42 -11.69 -1.20
C GLU A 126 -43.20 -12.96 -0.78
N SER A 127 -42.72 -13.69 0.24
CA SER A 127 -43.36 -14.94 0.73
C SER A 127 -44.35 -14.74 1.89
N THR A 128 -44.69 -13.50 2.25
CA THR A 128 -45.65 -13.13 3.30
C THR A 128 -46.82 -12.36 2.72
#